data_AF-A0A543KI90-F1
#
_entry.id   AF-A0A543KI90-F1
#
_cell.length_a   1.000
_cell.length_b   1.000
_cell.length_c   1.000
_cell.angle_alpha   90.00
_cell.angle_beta   90.00
_cell.angle_gamma   90.00
#
_symmetry.space_group_name_H-M   'P 1'
#
loop_
_entity.id
_entity.type
_entity.pdbx_description
1 polymer ?
#
loop_
_entity_poly.entity_id
_entity_poly.type
_entity_poly.pdbx_seq_one_letter_code
_entity_poly.pdbx_strand_id
1 'polypeptide(L)'
;MTRHDLPQGMVRAPSHTGPNEGYMPGFGNDFETEALPDALPQGMNSPQKCNYGLYGEQLSGTAFTAPSHQNERTWCYRIRPSVKHSGRYAKLELPYWKSAPCIDPDVISLGQYRWNPVPHGDQALTWLTGMRTMTTAGDVNTQVGMATHIYLVTTSMVDEYFYSADSEVLIVPQEGRLRFCTELGVIDLEPMEIAIIPRGLVYRVEVLDGPCRGFVCENYGQKFELPGRGPIGANCMANRRDFKTPVAAFEDRETPSTLTIKWCGQFHHCEIGHSPLDVVAWHGNYAPVKYDLRTYCPVGAILFDHPDPSIFTVLTAPSGVPGTANIDFVLFRERWMVAENTFRPPWYHKNIMSELMGNIYGQYDAKPQGFVPGGMSLHNMMLPHGPDKTAFEGASNADLKAEKLDNTMSFMFETRFPQHLTPFAANEAPLQDDYIDCWDSLEKKFDGTPGVK
;
A
#
# COMPACT_ATOMS: atom_id res chain seq x y z
N MET A 1 2.20 -0.02 20.36
CA MET A 1 1.87 -1.38 19.91
C MET A 1 0.69 -1.85 20.73
N THR A 2 -0.49 -1.81 20.15
CA THR A 2 -1.69 -2.48 20.67
C THR A 2 -1.45 -3.99 20.46
N ARG A 3 -1.32 -4.73 21.56
CA ARG A 3 -1.05 -6.17 21.55
C ARG A 3 -2.40 -6.89 21.52
N HIS A 4 -2.69 -7.59 20.45
CA HIS A 4 -3.78 -8.55 20.41
C HIS A 4 -3.21 -9.95 20.54
N ASP A 5 -3.87 -10.81 21.31
CA ASP A 5 -3.49 -12.22 21.39
C ASP A 5 -3.48 -12.83 19.99
N LEU A 6 -2.56 -13.76 19.73
CA LEU A 6 -2.50 -14.46 18.44
C LEU A 6 -3.79 -15.25 18.20
N PRO A 7 -4.11 -15.56 16.92
CA PRO A 7 -5.20 -16.48 16.62
C PRO A 7 -5.04 -17.79 17.40
N GLN A 8 -6.15 -18.36 17.84
CA GLN A 8 -6.15 -19.59 18.62
C GLN A 8 -5.40 -20.71 17.88
N GLY A 9 -4.43 -21.33 18.56
CA GLY A 9 -3.65 -22.45 18.01
C GLY A 9 -2.41 -22.04 17.21
N MET A 10 -2.15 -20.75 17.02
CA MET A 10 -0.93 -20.27 16.37
C MET A 10 0.24 -20.23 17.36
N VAL A 11 1.38 -20.77 16.94
CA VAL A 11 2.66 -20.74 17.67
C VAL A 11 3.56 -19.71 17.00
N ARG A 12 4.08 -18.75 17.77
CA ARG A 12 4.95 -17.67 17.28
C ARG A 12 6.34 -17.78 17.89
N ALA A 13 7.34 -17.48 17.08
CA ALA A 13 8.71 -17.32 17.51
C ALA A 13 8.88 -16.32 18.66
N PRO A 14 9.87 -16.52 19.53
CA PRO A 14 10.22 -15.53 20.53
C PRO A 14 10.62 -14.22 19.85
N SER A 15 10.27 -13.11 20.49
CA SER A 15 10.72 -11.81 20.01
C SER A 15 12.22 -11.65 20.22
N HIS A 16 12.89 -10.99 19.29
CA HIS A 16 14.29 -10.63 19.48
C HIS A 16 14.40 -9.61 20.62
N THR A 17 15.55 -9.60 21.30
CA THR A 17 15.81 -8.62 22.36
C THR A 17 15.73 -7.21 21.79
N GLY A 18 14.78 -6.39 22.26
CA GLY A 18 14.59 -5.04 21.76
C GLY A 18 13.15 -4.53 21.90
N PRO A 19 12.84 -3.36 21.32
CA PRO A 19 11.53 -2.72 21.48
C PRO A 19 10.45 -3.24 20.51
N ASN A 20 10.80 -4.17 19.62
CA ASN A 20 9.94 -4.63 18.53
C ASN A 20 9.37 -6.02 18.82
N GLU A 21 8.47 -6.12 19.79
CA GLU A 21 7.83 -7.39 20.11
C GLU A 21 7.11 -7.97 18.88
N GLY A 22 7.40 -9.22 18.52
CA GLY A 22 6.81 -9.92 17.39
C GLY A 22 7.32 -9.48 16.02
N TYR A 23 8.30 -8.58 15.94
CA TYR A 23 8.81 -8.04 14.69
C TYR A 23 10.34 -7.90 14.67
N MET A 24 10.92 -7.98 13.48
CA MET A 24 12.31 -7.70 13.16
C MET A 24 12.41 -6.39 12.38
N PRO A 25 13.16 -5.37 12.87
CA PRO A 25 13.30 -4.10 12.18
C PRO A 25 14.32 -4.16 11.03
N GLY A 26 14.09 -3.39 9.96
CA GLY A 26 15.06 -3.16 8.89
C GLY A 26 14.54 -3.50 7.49
N PHE A 27 14.19 -2.48 6.70
CA PHE A 27 13.73 -2.66 5.33
C PHE A 27 14.78 -3.34 4.43
N GLY A 28 14.42 -4.51 3.90
CA GLY A 28 15.23 -5.30 2.97
C GLY A 28 16.39 -6.08 3.61
N ASN A 29 16.39 -6.25 4.94
CA ASN A 29 17.37 -7.13 5.60
C ASN A 29 17.22 -8.59 5.14
N ASP A 30 18.29 -9.36 5.26
CA ASP A 30 18.23 -10.82 5.26
C ASP A 30 17.94 -11.26 6.70
N PHE A 31 16.70 -11.66 6.96
CA PHE A 31 16.21 -12.03 8.29
C PHE A 31 16.34 -13.53 8.52
N GLU A 32 16.41 -13.93 9.79
CA GLU A 32 16.34 -15.32 10.25
C GLU A 32 15.41 -15.36 11.47
N THR A 33 14.42 -16.27 11.45
CA THR A 33 13.50 -16.47 12.57
C THR A 33 12.99 -17.91 12.60
N GLU A 34 12.82 -18.44 13.81
CA GLU A 34 12.30 -19.79 14.03
C GLU A 34 11.34 -19.84 15.22
N ALA A 35 10.19 -20.50 15.03
CA ALA A 35 9.19 -20.68 16.08
C ALA A 35 9.52 -21.84 17.03
N LEU A 36 10.31 -22.80 16.54
CA LEU A 36 10.83 -23.93 17.31
C LEU A 36 12.37 -23.91 17.23
N PRO A 37 13.07 -24.29 18.32
CA PRO A 37 14.54 -24.24 18.36
C PRO A 37 15.16 -25.16 17.31
N ASP A 38 16.21 -24.69 16.65
CA ASP A 38 16.96 -25.44 15.62
C ASP A 38 16.13 -25.82 14.39
N ALA A 39 15.02 -25.12 14.13
CA ALA A 39 14.21 -25.37 12.93
C ALA A 39 14.90 -24.82 11.66
N LEU A 40 15.70 -23.76 11.79
CA LEU A 40 16.59 -23.29 10.72
C LEU A 40 17.83 -24.18 10.59
N PRO A 41 18.08 -24.78 9.42
CA PRO A 41 19.33 -25.48 9.15
C PRO A 41 20.53 -24.53 9.20
N GLN A 42 21.63 -25.03 9.76
CA GLN A 42 22.85 -24.25 9.92
C GLN A 42 23.84 -24.52 8.78
N GLY A 43 24.31 -23.46 8.11
CA GLY A 43 25.35 -23.53 7.07
C GLY A 43 24.90 -24.08 5.71
N MET A 44 23.60 -24.32 5.51
CA MET A 44 23.02 -24.79 4.24
C MET A 44 21.52 -24.50 4.19
N ASN A 45 20.93 -24.42 2.98
CA ASN A 45 19.48 -24.21 2.83
C ASN A 45 18.68 -25.50 2.58
N SER A 46 19.35 -26.54 2.07
CA SER A 46 18.69 -27.77 1.62
C SER A 46 19.36 -29.01 2.22
N PRO A 47 19.27 -29.21 3.55
CA PRO A 47 19.77 -30.43 4.17
C PRO A 47 19.00 -31.64 3.64
N GLN A 48 19.64 -32.80 3.62
CA GLN A 48 18.95 -34.06 3.28
C GLN A 48 17.77 -34.35 4.21
N LYS A 49 17.86 -33.91 5.47
CA LYS A 49 16.83 -34.04 6.49
C LYS A 49 16.73 -32.70 7.23
N CYS A 50 15.67 -31.94 7.00
CA CYS A 50 15.40 -30.77 7.84
C CYS A 50 15.03 -31.23 9.24
N ASN A 51 15.34 -30.41 10.24
CA ASN A 51 14.89 -30.67 11.60
C ASN A 51 13.35 -30.73 11.65
N TYR A 52 12.80 -31.46 12.62
CA TYR A 52 11.37 -31.74 12.76
C TYR A 52 10.71 -32.44 11.55
N GLY A 53 11.48 -32.91 10.56
CA GLY A 53 10.94 -33.49 9.34
C GLY A 53 10.29 -32.47 8.40
N LEU A 54 10.64 -31.18 8.54
CA LEU A 54 10.11 -30.09 7.71
C LEU A 54 10.53 -30.23 6.24
N TYR A 55 9.81 -29.54 5.38
CA TYR A 55 10.17 -29.34 3.98
C TYR A 55 10.85 -27.98 3.81
N GLY A 56 12.05 -27.97 3.23
CA GLY A 56 12.70 -26.75 2.77
C GLY A 56 12.12 -26.33 1.42
N GLU A 57 11.59 -25.12 1.34
CA GLU A 57 10.96 -24.54 0.17
C GLU A 57 11.47 -23.12 -0.05
N GLN A 58 11.66 -22.71 -1.30
CA GLN A 58 12.11 -21.36 -1.62
C GLN A 58 11.01 -20.58 -2.35
N LEU A 59 10.62 -19.44 -1.78
CA LEU A 59 9.86 -18.40 -2.48
C LEU A 59 10.85 -17.44 -3.14
N SER A 60 10.81 -17.33 -4.47
CA SER A 60 11.67 -16.44 -5.25
C SER A 60 10.88 -15.21 -5.68
N GLY A 61 11.21 -14.05 -5.11
CA GLY A 61 10.55 -12.77 -5.44
C GLY A 61 11.09 -12.13 -6.72
N THR A 62 12.33 -12.45 -7.09
CA THR A 62 12.99 -11.98 -8.32
C THR A 62 13.54 -13.12 -9.16
N ALA A 63 13.90 -12.83 -10.41
CA ALA A 63 14.69 -13.76 -11.22
C ALA A 63 16.01 -14.13 -10.53
N PHE A 64 16.47 -15.38 -10.67
CA PHE A 64 17.68 -15.87 -10.00
C PHE A 64 18.94 -15.05 -10.32
N THR A 65 19.01 -14.45 -11.51
CA THR A 65 20.13 -13.63 -11.98
C THR A 65 19.97 -12.14 -11.68
N ALA A 66 18.96 -11.74 -10.89
CA ALA A 66 18.83 -10.37 -10.41
C ALA A 66 20.14 -9.95 -9.69
N PRO A 67 20.61 -8.71 -9.89
CA PRO A 67 21.79 -8.20 -9.19
C PRO A 67 21.68 -8.43 -7.69
N SER A 68 22.78 -8.72 -7.01
CA SER A 68 22.77 -9.12 -5.58
C SER A 68 22.05 -8.14 -4.65
N HIS A 69 22.10 -6.83 -4.96
CA HIS A 69 21.43 -5.79 -4.18
C HIS A 69 19.92 -5.66 -4.46
N GLN A 70 19.42 -6.39 -5.46
CA GLN A 70 18.00 -6.47 -5.86
C GLN A 70 17.44 -7.89 -5.75
N ASN A 71 18.29 -8.90 -5.54
CA ASN A 71 17.88 -10.29 -5.52
C ASN A 71 17.10 -10.60 -4.24
N GLU A 72 15.87 -11.06 -4.40
CA GLU A 72 14.98 -11.33 -3.28
C GLU A 72 14.42 -12.74 -3.29
N ARG A 73 14.57 -13.37 -2.14
CA ARG A 73 14.14 -14.74 -1.87
C ARG A 73 13.94 -14.97 -0.39
N THR A 74 13.08 -15.94 -0.09
CA THR A 74 12.90 -16.46 1.27
C THR A 74 12.86 -17.97 1.23
N TRP A 75 13.63 -18.61 2.11
CA TRP A 75 13.57 -20.03 2.40
C TRP A 75 12.63 -20.27 3.56
N CYS A 76 11.65 -21.14 3.36
CA CYS A 76 10.65 -21.55 4.31
C CYS A 76 10.90 -23.00 4.72
N TYR A 77 10.84 -23.28 6.02
CA TYR A 77 10.85 -24.63 6.57
C TYR A 77 9.48 -24.92 7.17
N ARG A 78 8.69 -25.69 6.44
CA ARG A 78 7.25 -25.83 6.64
C ARG A 78 6.80 -27.27 6.83
N ILE A 79 5.62 -27.46 7.41
CA ILE A 79 5.06 -28.78 7.73
C ILE A 79 4.69 -29.54 6.44
N ARG A 80 4.06 -28.88 5.47
CA ARG A 80 3.71 -29.43 4.15
C ARG A 80 4.17 -28.50 3.04
N PRO A 81 4.75 -29.02 1.95
CA PRO A 81 5.20 -28.18 0.85
C PRO A 81 3.99 -27.57 0.11
N SER A 82 4.14 -26.36 -0.44
CA SER A 82 3.07 -25.61 -1.12
C SER A 82 2.46 -26.32 -2.33
N VAL A 83 3.16 -27.31 -2.89
CA VAL A 83 2.56 -28.20 -3.91
C VAL A 83 1.36 -29.00 -3.38
N LYS A 84 1.19 -29.08 -2.05
CA LYS A 84 -0.01 -29.60 -1.36
C LYS A 84 -1.01 -28.50 -0.99
N HIS A 85 -0.66 -27.23 -1.12
CA HIS A 85 -1.53 -26.05 -1.06
C HIS A 85 -2.12 -25.74 -2.45
N SER A 86 -2.41 -26.77 -3.24
CA SER A 86 -2.94 -26.62 -4.59
C SER A 86 -3.79 -27.83 -4.92
N GLY A 87 -4.88 -27.59 -5.65
CA GLY A 87 -5.81 -28.62 -6.10
C GLY A 87 -6.23 -28.43 -7.54
N ARG A 88 -7.41 -28.94 -7.88
CA ARG A 88 -8.09 -28.56 -9.13
C ARG A 88 -8.74 -27.21 -8.91
N TYR A 89 -8.34 -26.23 -9.71
CA TYR A 89 -8.89 -24.88 -9.62
C TYR A 89 -10.27 -24.79 -10.28
N ALA A 90 -11.18 -24.09 -9.60
CA ALA A 90 -12.43 -23.60 -10.16
C ALA A 90 -12.39 -22.07 -10.21
N LYS A 91 -13.07 -21.49 -11.20
CA LYS A 91 -13.14 -20.03 -11.34
C LYS A 91 -13.98 -19.44 -10.20
N LEU A 92 -13.51 -18.34 -9.62
CA LEU A 92 -14.23 -17.53 -8.64
C LEU A 92 -14.53 -16.16 -9.25
N GLU A 93 -15.76 -15.67 -9.11
CA GLU A 93 -16.13 -14.33 -9.58
C GLU A 93 -16.06 -13.33 -8.41
N LEU A 94 -15.16 -12.35 -8.53
CA LEU A 94 -15.09 -11.18 -7.65
C LEU A 94 -15.32 -9.93 -8.52
N PRO A 95 -16.59 -9.57 -8.80
CA PRO A 95 -16.92 -8.65 -9.88
C PRO A 95 -16.35 -7.24 -9.68
N TYR A 96 -16.10 -6.84 -8.44
CA TYR A 96 -15.56 -5.51 -8.10
C TYR A 96 -14.05 -5.44 -7.95
N TRP A 97 -13.34 -6.58 -8.00
CA TRP A 97 -11.88 -6.61 -7.96
C TRP A 97 -11.35 -6.81 -9.38
N LYS A 98 -11.00 -5.70 -10.03
CA LYS A 98 -10.49 -5.65 -11.41
C LYS A 98 -8.97 -5.49 -11.43
N SER A 99 -8.39 -5.74 -12.60
CA SER A 99 -6.96 -5.52 -12.88
C SER A 99 -6.79 -4.81 -14.21
N ALA A 100 -5.64 -4.15 -14.39
CA ALA A 100 -5.33 -3.55 -15.67
C ALA A 100 -4.99 -4.64 -16.72
N PRO A 101 -5.39 -4.47 -18.00
CA PRO A 101 -6.18 -3.36 -18.51
C PRO A 101 -7.68 -3.55 -18.20
N CYS A 102 -8.32 -2.52 -17.64
CA CYS A 102 -9.77 -2.42 -17.51
C CYS A 102 -10.21 -1.08 -18.08
N ILE A 103 -10.42 -1.06 -19.40
CA ILE A 103 -10.85 0.12 -20.15
C ILE A 103 -12.27 -0.14 -20.63
N ASP A 104 -13.23 0.54 -20.02
CA ASP A 104 -14.62 0.51 -20.45
C ASP A 104 -14.85 1.65 -21.46
N PRO A 105 -15.29 1.36 -22.70
CA PRO A 105 -15.51 2.39 -23.71
C PRO A 105 -16.63 3.38 -23.36
N ASP A 106 -17.55 3.00 -22.46
CA ASP A 106 -18.66 3.84 -22.02
C ASP A 106 -18.29 4.68 -20.78
N VAL A 107 -17.10 4.48 -20.20
CA VAL A 107 -16.60 5.23 -19.06
C VAL A 107 -15.55 6.26 -19.50
N ILE A 108 -15.87 7.54 -19.28
CA ILE A 108 -14.91 8.62 -19.49
C ILE A 108 -13.95 8.64 -18.30
N SER A 109 -12.67 8.31 -18.56
CA SER A 109 -11.59 8.40 -17.57
C SER A 109 -10.77 9.69 -17.65
N LEU A 110 -11.07 10.53 -18.65
CA LEU A 110 -10.43 11.82 -18.84
C LEU A 110 -11.16 12.88 -18.02
N GLY A 111 -10.60 13.25 -16.86
CA GLY A 111 -11.15 14.29 -16.01
C GLY A 111 -10.41 14.43 -14.68
N GLN A 112 -10.81 15.44 -13.91
CA GLN A 112 -10.50 15.58 -12.50
C GLN A 112 -11.66 15.00 -11.70
N TYR A 113 -11.41 13.97 -10.92
CA TYR A 113 -12.46 13.28 -10.15
C TYR A 113 -12.18 13.39 -8.66
N ARG A 114 -13.26 13.43 -7.87
CA ARG A 114 -13.18 13.35 -6.40
C ARG A 114 -14.36 12.53 -5.90
N TRP A 115 -14.07 11.59 -5.00
CA TRP A 115 -15.06 10.73 -4.37
C TRP A 115 -15.11 11.00 -2.88
N ASN A 116 -16.33 11.00 -2.34
CA ASN A 116 -16.55 10.86 -0.90
C ASN A 116 -16.08 9.47 -0.42
N PRO A 117 -15.94 9.24 0.90
CA PRO A 117 -15.67 7.91 1.42
C PRO A 117 -16.75 6.92 0.98
N VAL A 118 -16.34 5.77 0.45
CA VAL A 118 -17.29 4.69 0.15
C VAL A 118 -17.89 4.20 1.47
N PRO A 119 -19.23 4.24 1.63
CA PRO A 119 -19.86 3.86 2.89
C PRO A 119 -19.79 2.35 3.11
N HIS A 120 -19.78 1.94 4.37
CA HIS A 120 -20.11 0.55 4.71
C HIS A 120 -21.60 0.30 4.40
N GLY A 121 -21.90 -0.91 3.93
CA GLY A 121 -23.28 -1.39 3.80
C GLY A 121 -23.59 -2.47 4.85
N ASP A 122 -24.80 -3.01 4.79
CA ASP A 122 -25.25 -4.08 5.71
C ASP A 122 -24.68 -5.47 5.37
N GLN A 123 -24.12 -5.63 4.17
CA GLN A 123 -23.57 -6.90 3.71
C GLN A 123 -22.27 -7.26 4.47
N ALA A 124 -22.18 -8.50 4.93
CA ALA A 124 -20.92 -9.06 5.43
C ALA A 124 -19.91 -9.20 4.28
N LEU A 125 -18.76 -8.56 4.41
CA LEU A 125 -17.70 -8.52 3.39
C LEU A 125 -16.38 -8.97 4.00
N THR A 126 -15.71 -9.92 3.34
CA THR A 126 -14.35 -10.35 3.66
C THR A 126 -13.34 -9.52 2.87
N TRP A 127 -12.04 -9.73 3.07
CA TRP A 127 -10.99 -9.12 2.24
C TRP A 127 -11.20 -9.35 0.73
N LEU A 128 -11.70 -10.53 0.35
CA LEU A 128 -11.94 -10.90 -1.05
C LEU A 128 -13.19 -10.23 -1.64
N THR A 129 -14.31 -10.32 -0.94
CA THR A 129 -15.59 -9.80 -1.44
C THR A 129 -15.75 -8.28 -1.22
N GLY A 130 -14.96 -7.73 -0.31
CA GLY A 130 -14.95 -6.33 0.09
C GLY A 130 -14.13 -5.38 -0.80
N MET A 131 -13.35 -5.90 -1.75
CA MET A 131 -12.52 -5.07 -2.62
C MET A 131 -13.36 -4.30 -3.64
N ARG A 132 -13.03 -3.04 -3.87
CA ARG A 132 -13.63 -2.14 -4.86
C ARG A 132 -12.52 -1.46 -5.66
N THR A 133 -12.26 -1.93 -6.86
CA THR A 133 -11.26 -1.31 -7.74
C THR A 133 -11.75 0.04 -8.23
N MET A 134 -10.99 1.08 -7.95
CA MET A 134 -11.28 2.46 -8.34
C MET A 134 -10.69 2.75 -9.72
N THR A 135 -9.39 2.49 -9.86
CA THR A 135 -8.66 2.75 -11.10
C THR A 135 -7.75 1.59 -11.47
N THR A 136 -7.49 1.44 -12.77
CA THR A 136 -6.47 0.53 -13.30
C THR A 136 -5.54 1.27 -14.26
N ALA A 137 -4.27 0.88 -14.29
CA ALA A 137 -3.26 1.47 -15.16
C ALA A 137 -2.23 0.42 -15.58
N GLY A 138 -1.84 0.40 -16.86
CA GLY A 138 -0.90 -0.60 -17.39
C GLY A 138 -1.57 -1.94 -17.77
N ASP A 139 -0.86 -3.05 -17.58
CA ASP A 139 -1.31 -4.39 -17.98
C ASP A 139 -0.64 -5.46 -17.11
N VAL A 140 -1.48 -6.24 -16.39
CA VAL A 140 -1.07 -7.31 -15.49
C VAL A 140 -0.27 -8.41 -16.19
N ASN A 141 -0.58 -8.74 -17.45
CA ASN A 141 0.11 -9.79 -18.20
C ASN A 141 1.53 -9.37 -18.60
N THR A 142 1.72 -8.06 -18.79
CA THR A 142 3.06 -7.50 -19.07
C THR A 142 3.83 -7.17 -17.79
N GLN A 143 3.20 -7.33 -16.62
CA GLN A 143 3.77 -7.02 -15.31
C GLN A 143 4.23 -5.56 -15.21
N VAL A 144 3.34 -4.65 -15.61
CA VAL A 144 3.60 -3.20 -15.61
C VAL A 144 2.34 -2.46 -15.18
N GLY A 145 2.52 -1.39 -14.39
CA GLY A 145 1.43 -0.56 -13.91
C GLY A 145 0.89 -1.01 -12.55
N MET A 146 -0.38 -0.72 -12.31
CA MET A 146 -1.04 -0.89 -11.01
C MET A 146 -2.57 -0.96 -11.12
N ALA A 147 -3.20 -1.35 -10.02
CA ALA A 147 -4.60 -0.99 -9.75
C ALA A 147 -4.73 -0.41 -8.34
N THR A 148 -5.65 0.55 -8.19
CA THR A 148 -5.99 1.13 -6.89
C THR A 148 -7.36 0.68 -6.48
N HIS A 149 -7.49 0.31 -5.21
CA HIS A 149 -8.73 -0.19 -4.64
C HIS A 149 -9.07 0.54 -3.34
N ILE A 150 -10.35 0.55 -3.01
CA ILE A 150 -10.85 0.68 -1.65
C ILE A 150 -11.23 -0.71 -1.17
N TYR A 151 -10.88 -1.06 0.07
CA TYR A 151 -11.43 -2.26 0.72
C TYR A 151 -12.53 -1.85 1.72
N LEU A 152 -13.57 -2.68 1.82
CA LEU A 152 -14.60 -2.64 2.86
C LEU A 152 -14.68 -4.03 3.49
N VAL A 153 -14.18 -4.20 4.72
CA VAL A 153 -14.10 -5.50 5.38
C VAL A 153 -14.83 -5.44 6.72
N THR A 154 -15.87 -6.26 6.85
CA THR A 154 -16.71 -6.32 8.06
C THR A 154 -16.61 -7.67 8.77
N THR A 155 -16.10 -8.71 8.08
CA THR A 155 -15.98 -10.06 8.61
C THR A 155 -14.61 -10.65 8.30
N SER A 156 -14.03 -11.36 9.26
CA SER A 156 -12.78 -12.12 9.09
C SER A 156 -12.94 -13.22 8.05
N MET A 157 -11.88 -13.49 7.29
CA MET A 157 -11.74 -14.75 6.57
C MET A 157 -11.55 -15.89 7.60
N VAL A 158 -12.22 -17.02 7.40
CA VAL A 158 -12.14 -18.21 8.28
C VAL A 158 -11.89 -19.43 7.39
N ASP A 159 -10.77 -20.10 7.62
CA ASP A 159 -10.33 -21.26 6.81
C ASP A 159 -10.31 -20.97 5.29
N GLU A 160 -10.15 -19.69 4.97
CA GLU A 160 -10.01 -19.15 3.63
C GLU A 160 -8.68 -18.39 3.57
N TYR A 161 -7.92 -18.61 2.50
CA TYR A 161 -6.59 -18.04 2.32
C TYR A 161 -6.49 -17.46 0.91
N PHE A 162 -5.61 -16.48 0.75
CA PHE A 162 -5.43 -15.79 -0.51
C PHE A 162 -3.96 -15.53 -0.80
N TYR A 163 -3.61 -15.56 -2.09
CA TYR A 163 -2.41 -14.90 -2.59
C TYR A 163 -2.62 -14.34 -3.99
N SER A 164 -1.84 -13.33 -4.33
CA SER A 164 -1.77 -12.77 -5.68
C SER A 164 -0.52 -13.29 -6.38
N ALA A 165 -0.70 -13.96 -7.52
CA ALA A 165 0.40 -14.23 -8.45
C ALA A 165 0.71 -13.01 -9.35
N ASP A 166 -0.17 -12.01 -9.34
CA ASP A 166 -0.09 -10.84 -10.21
C ASP A 166 0.73 -9.70 -9.61
N SER A 167 0.67 -9.53 -8.28
CA SER A 167 1.02 -8.26 -7.66
C SER A 167 1.62 -8.39 -6.28
N GLU A 168 2.55 -7.48 -5.98
CA GLU A 168 2.79 -7.04 -4.62
C GLU A 168 1.66 -6.09 -4.21
N VAL A 169 1.28 -6.08 -2.93
CA VAL A 169 0.14 -5.32 -2.43
C VAL A 169 0.60 -4.34 -1.34
N LEU A 170 0.39 -3.05 -1.56
CA LEU A 170 0.54 -2.00 -0.55
C LEU A 170 -0.82 -1.66 0.07
N ILE A 171 -0.97 -1.84 1.39
CA ILE A 171 -2.19 -1.61 2.15
C ILE A 171 -2.05 -0.34 3.00
N VAL A 172 -3.04 0.54 2.94
CA VAL A 172 -3.11 1.80 3.68
C VAL A 172 -4.46 1.90 4.42
N PRO A 173 -4.56 1.48 5.70
CA PRO A 173 -5.80 1.54 6.45
C PRO A 173 -6.24 2.97 6.77
N GLN A 174 -7.54 3.17 6.80
CA GLN A 174 -8.18 4.45 7.13
C GLN A 174 -9.10 4.32 8.35
N GLU A 175 -9.86 3.24 8.45
CA GLU A 175 -10.82 2.93 9.51
C GLU A 175 -10.68 1.45 9.92
N GLY A 176 -10.85 1.18 11.22
CA GLY A 176 -10.77 -0.17 11.78
C GLY A 176 -9.35 -0.73 11.83
N ARG A 177 -9.21 -1.94 12.39
CA ARG A 177 -7.92 -2.65 12.53
C ARG A 177 -8.02 -4.04 11.93
N LEU A 178 -7.05 -4.37 11.08
CA LEU A 178 -6.96 -5.67 10.41
C LEU A 178 -5.73 -6.43 10.90
N ARG A 179 -5.81 -7.75 10.87
CA ARG A 179 -4.68 -8.66 11.07
C ARG A 179 -4.46 -9.47 9.81
N PHE A 180 -3.23 -9.48 9.32
CA PHE A 180 -2.76 -10.29 8.22
C PHE A 180 -1.95 -11.46 8.78
N CYS A 181 -2.55 -12.64 8.80
CA CYS A 181 -1.88 -13.89 9.11
C CYS A 181 -1.24 -14.41 7.83
N THR A 182 0.08 -14.23 7.68
CA THR A 182 0.84 -14.61 6.47
C THR A 182 1.65 -15.88 6.72
N GLU A 183 2.14 -16.52 5.66
CA GLU A 183 3.07 -17.65 5.79
C GLU A 183 4.30 -17.29 6.63
N LEU A 184 4.75 -16.03 6.63
CA LEU A 184 5.98 -15.62 7.30
C LEU A 184 5.74 -14.99 8.68
N GLY A 185 4.50 -15.00 9.17
CA GLY A 185 4.13 -14.46 10.48
C GLY A 185 2.94 -13.50 10.42
N VAL A 186 2.70 -12.77 11.52
CA VAL A 186 1.47 -11.98 11.73
C VAL A 186 1.73 -10.48 11.73
N ILE A 187 0.99 -9.74 10.88
CA ILE A 187 0.97 -8.28 10.85
C ILE A 187 -0.39 -7.78 11.35
N ASP A 188 -0.41 -7.15 12.52
CA ASP A 188 -1.56 -6.32 12.93
C ASP A 188 -1.37 -4.94 12.31
N LEU A 189 -2.42 -4.35 11.76
CA LEU A 189 -2.35 -3.10 11.00
C LEU A 189 -3.48 -2.14 11.39
N GLU A 190 -3.11 -0.92 11.78
CA GLU A 190 -4.04 0.16 12.15
C GLU A 190 -3.88 1.39 11.22
N PRO A 191 -4.83 2.34 11.21
CA PRO A 191 -4.67 3.59 10.48
C PRO A 191 -3.41 4.33 10.92
N MET A 192 -2.79 5.06 9.97
CA MET A 192 -1.45 5.66 10.09
C MET A 192 -0.28 4.67 10.00
N GLU A 193 -0.54 3.39 9.81
CA GLU A 193 0.45 2.41 9.37
C GLU A 193 0.21 2.01 7.92
N ILE A 194 1.19 1.39 7.29
CA ILE A 194 1.05 0.71 6.00
C ILE A 194 1.66 -0.69 6.09
N ALA A 195 1.25 -1.59 5.21
CA ALA A 195 1.90 -2.88 5.03
C ALA A 195 2.13 -3.19 3.55
N ILE A 196 3.20 -3.92 3.27
CA ILE A 196 3.44 -4.56 1.98
C ILE A 196 3.30 -6.07 2.16
N ILE A 197 2.50 -6.70 1.31
CA ILE A 197 2.43 -8.15 1.15
C ILE A 197 3.08 -8.52 -0.19
N PRO A 198 4.17 -9.30 -0.18
CA PRO A 198 4.86 -9.71 -1.40
C PRO A 198 3.98 -10.55 -2.33
N ARG A 199 4.24 -10.44 -3.64
CA ARG A 199 3.64 -11.32 -4.66
C ARG A 199 3.92 -12.78 -4.32
N GLY A 200 2.90 -13.62 -4.43
CA GLY A 200 2.99 -15.06 -4.20
C GLY A 200 2.84 -15.51 -2.75
N LEU A 201 2.87 -14.59 -1.79
CA LEU A 201 2.78 -14.93 -0.37
C LEU A 201 1.33 -15.23 0.03
N VAL A 202 1.09 -16.38 0.67
CA VAL A 202 -0.24 -16.76 1.16
C VAL A 202 -0.55 -16.04 2.47
N TYR A 203 -1.78 -15.55 2.60
CA TYR A 203 -2.27 -14.92 3.82
C TYR A 203 -3.78 -15.06 4.02
N ARG A 204 -4.22 -14.83 5.26
CA ARG A 204 -5.62 -14.68 5.67
C ARG A 204 -5.79 -13.36 6.40
N VAL A 205 -6.94 -12.71 6.24
CA VAL A 205 -7.23 -11.40 6.88
C VAL A 205 -8.32 -11.55 7.94
N GLU A 206 -8.03 -11.05 9.13
CA GLU A 206 -8.92 -11.05 10.29
C GLU A 206 -9.29 -9.61 10.68
N VAL A 207 -10.54 -9.39 11.08
CA VAL A 207 -11.03 -8.13 11.62
C VAL A 207 -10.80 -8.13 13.13
N LEU A 208 -9.89 -7.26 13.58
CA LEU A 208 -9.63 -7.06 15.02
C LEU A 208 -10.59 -6.03 15.62
N ASP A 209 -10.93 -5.00 14.83
CA ASP A 209 -11.79 -3.90 15.23
C ASP A 209 -12.47 -3.32 14.00
N GLY A 210 -13.75 -3.65 13.80
CA GLY A 210 -14.50 -3.35 12.58
C GLY A 210 -15.60 -2.30 12.78
N PRO A 211 -16.20 -1.82 11.67
CA PRO A 211 -15.90 -2.20 10.29
C PRO A 211 -14.59 -1.57 9.80
N CYS A 212 -13.93 -2.18 8.82
CA CYS A 212 -12.63 -1.74 8.33
C CYS A 212 -12.72 -1.17 6.90
N ARG A 213 -12.19 0.03 6.69
CA ARG A 213 -12.02 0.65 5.35
C ARG A 213 -10.60 1.14 5.16
N GLY A 214 -10.11 1.08 3.94
CA GLY A 214 -8.82 1.66 3.57
C GLY A 214 -8.53 1.51 2.10
N PHE A 215 -7.30 1.78 1.72
CA PHE A 215 -6.85 1.82 0.33
C PHE A 215 -5.85 0.71 0.06
N VAL A 216 -5.83 0.23 -1.17
CA VAL A 216 -4.87 -0.78 -1.63
C VAL A 216 -4.28 -0.35 -2.97
N CYS A 217 -2.97 -0.45 -3.12
CA CYS A 217 -2.29 -0.36 -4.40
C CYS A 217 -1.72 -1.75 -4.76
N GLU A 218 -2.25 -2.35 -5.82
CA GLU A 218 -1.62 -3.52 -6.44
C GLU A 218 -0.52 -3.05 -7.38
N ASN A 219 0.71 -3.49 -7.14
CA ASN A 219 1.86 -3.23 -7.99
C ASN A 219 2.14 -4.44 -8.89
N TYR A 220 1.96 -4.29 -10.20
CA TYR A 220 2.26 -5.35 -11.18
C TYR A 220 3.73 -5.40 -11.58
N GLY A 221 4.47 -4.32 -11.30
CA GLY A 221 5.83 -4.11 -11.78
C GLY A 221 6.91 -4.66 -10.87
N GLN A 222 8.07 -3.98 -10.93
CA GLN A 222 9.11 -4.14 -9.92
C GLN A 222 8.54 -3.75 -8.56
N LYS A 223 8.92 -4.49 -7.52
CA LYS A 223 8.51 -4.25 -6.14
C LYS A 223 8.77 -2.83 -5.65
N PHE A 224 8.16 -2.48 -4.53
CA PHE A 224 8.50 -1.28 -3.79
C PHE A 224 9.90 -1.36 -3.16
N GLU A 225 10.62 -0.25 -3.23
CA GLU A 225 11.88 0.01 -2.56
C GLU A 225 11.89 1.41 -1.93
N LEU A 226 12.91 1.69 -1.12
CA LEU A 226 13.10 3.05 -0.61
C LEU A 226 13.66 3.95 -1.71
N PRO A 227 13.18 5.20 -1.84
CA PRO A 227 13.66 6.11 -2.87
C PRO A 227 15.15 6.43 -2.68
N GLY A 228 15.82 6.69 -3.81
CA GLY A 228 17.14 7.31 -3.79
C GLY A 228 17.05 8.68 -3.13
N ARG A 229 17.85 8.91 -2.07
CA ARG A 229 17.77 10.14 -1.26
C ARG A 229 18.55 11.33 -1.86
N GLY A 230 19.41 11.07 -2.84
CA GLY A 230 20.21 12.12 -3.49
C GLY A 230 20.92 13.03 -2.45
N PRO A 231 20.83 14.37 -2.59
CA PRO A 231 21.44 15.33 -1.67
C PRO A 231 20.96 15.27 -0.22
N ILE A 232 19.81 14.65 0.09
CA ILE A 232 19.35 14.44 1.48
C ILE A 232 20.35 13.55 2.24
N GLY A 233 21.04 12.67 1.53
CA GLY A 233 22.12 11.85 2.07
C GLY A 233 21.64 10.57 2.75
N ALA A 234 22.23 10.24 3.90
CA ALA A 234 22.11 8.91 4.48
C ALA A 234 20.91 8.71 5.44
N ASN A 235 20.11 9.74 5.71
CA ASN A 235 19.02 9.71 6.70
C ASN A 235 17.81 10.55 6.22
N CYS A 236 16.77 10.63 7.05
CA CYS A 236 15.46 11.28 6.77
C CYS A 236 14.54 10.44 5.86
N MET A 237 13.36 11.00 5.57
CA MET A 237 12.25 10.32 4.90
C MET A 237 11.83 9.07 5.70
N ALA A 238 11.53 7.96 5.03
CA ALA A 238 11.30 6.68 5.68
C ALA A 238 12.64 6.02 6.02
N ASN A 239 12.96 5.91 7.31
CA ASN A 239 14.20 5.26 7.75
C ASN A 239 14.03 3.74 7.78
N ARG A 240 15.02 3.01 7.24
CA ARG A 240 15.02 1.53 7.14
C ARG A 240 14.66 0.84 8.45
N ARG A 241 15.15 1.36 9.59
CA ARG A 241 14.93 0.80 10.93
C ARG A 241 13.46 0.69 11.32
N ASP A 242 12.61 1.59 10.82
CA ASP A 242 11.24 1.73 11.29
C ASP A 242 10.26 0.80 10.53
N PHE A 243 10.74 0.16 9.47
CA PHE A 243 10.07 -0.95 8.80
C PHE A 243 10.23 -2.24 9.60
N LYS A 244 9.14 -2.99 9.76
CA LYS A 244 9.03 -4.14 10.67
C LYS A 244 8.46 -5.35 9.96
N THR A 245 9.23 -6.42 9.89
CA THR A 245 8.82 -7.72 9.32
C THR A 245 8.45 -8.67 10.47
N PRO A 246 7.36 -9.46 10.39
CA PRO A 246 6.96 -10.30 11.51
C PRO A 246 7.98 -11.40 11.79
N VAL A 247 8.07 -11.86 13.03
CA VAL A 247 8.76 -13.12 13.35
C VAL A 247 7.91 -14.31 12.88
N ALA A 248 8.53 -15.48 12.66
CA ALA A 248 7.83 -16.69 12.23
C ALA A 248 6.65 -17.02 13.15
N ALA A 249 5.52 -17.39 12.56
CA ALA A 249 4.38 -17.92 13.26
C ALA A 249 3.67 -18.95 12.38
N PHE A 250 3.28 -20.08 12.98
CA PHE A 250 2.65 -21.19 12.26
C PHE A 250 1.44 -21.73 13.02
N GLU A 251 0.53 -22.36 12.29
CA GLU A 251 -0.53 -23.20 12.84
C GLU A 251 -0.48 -24.59 12.20
N ASP A 252 -0.67 -25.64 13.01
CA ASP A 252 -0.77 -27.03 12.54
C ASP A 252 -2.22 -27.49 12.69
N ARG A 253 -3.02 -27.24 11.65
CA ARG A 253 -4.46 -27.47 11.66
C ARG A 253 -4.87 -28.33 10.47
N GLU A 254 -5.48 -29.48 10.76
CA GLU A 254 -6.20 -30.32 9.79
C GLU A 254 -7.65 -29.85 9.70
N THR A 255 -7.93 -28.91 8.82
CA THR A 255 -9.27 -28.35 8.64
C THR A 255 -9.52 -28.10 7.16
N PRO A 256 -10.66 -28.58 6.59
CA PRO A 256 -11.05 -28.23 5.24
C PRO A 256 -10.99 -26.72 5.04
N SER A 257 -10.25 -26.28 4.03
CA SER A 257 -9.95 -24.87 3.80
C SER A 257 -9.97 -24.58 2.30
N THR A 258 -10.21 -23.32 1.96
CA THR A 258 -10.20 -22.84 0.58
C THR A 258 -8.99 -21.93 0.36
N LEU A 259 -8.23 -22.19 -0.70
CA LEU A 259 -7.17 -21.29 -1.15
C LEU A 259 -7.59 -20.60 -2.45
N THR A 260 -7.63 -19.27 -2.42
CA THR A 260 -7.92 -18.43 -3.58
C THR A 260 -6.62 -17.83 -4.13
N ILE A 261 -6.43 -17.94 -5.44
CA ILE A 261 -5.34 -17.32 -6.18
C ILE A 261 -5.90 -16.26 -7.14
N LYS A 262 -5.29 -15.08 -7.15
CA LYS A 262 -5.43 -14.12 -8.23
C LYS A 262 -4.33 -14.34 -9.27
N TRP A 263 -4.71 -14.65 -10.51
CA TRP A 263 -3.80 -14.95 -11.60
C TRP A 263 -4.30 -14.36 -12.92
N CYS A 264 -3.47 -13.56 -13.56
CA CYS A 264 -3.74 -12.80 -14.77
C CYS A 264 -5.06 -12.02 -14.71
N GLY A 265 -5.33 -11.36 -13.57
CA GLY A 265 -6.54 -10.58 -13.35
C GLY A 265 -7.81 -11.40 -13.10
N GLN A 266 -7.70 -12.73 -12.98
CA GLN A 266 -8.81 -13.63 -12.69
C GLN A 266 -8.63 -14.31 -11.33
N PHE A 267 -9.73 -14.68 -10.69
CA PHE A 267 -9.71 -15.39 -9.42
C PHE A 267 -10.06 -16.85 -9.61
N HIS A 268 -9.32 -17.70 -8.94
CA HIS A 268 -9.54 -19.13 -8.92
C HIS A 268 -9.40 -19.64 -7.50
N HIS A 269 -10.14 -20.68 -7.14
CA HIS A 269 -10.03 -21.30 -5.82
C HIS A 269 -9.86 -22.82 -5.94
N CYS A 270 -9.26 -23.42 -4.92
CA CYS A 270 -9.23 -24.87 -4.73
C CYS A 270 -9.36 -25.24 -3.25
N GLU A 271 -9.83 -26.45 -2.98
CA GLU A 271 -9.95 -26.98 -1.62
C GLU A 271 -8.66 -27.69 -1.18
N ILE A 272 -8.28 -27.47 0.08
CA ILE A 272 -7.16 -28.10 0.78
C ILE A 272 -7.65 -28.65 2.14
N GLY A 273 -6.93 -29.61 2.71
CA GLY A 273 -7.34 -30.31 3.93
C GLY A 273 -6.77 -29.74 5.23
N HIS A 274 -6.03 -28.64 5.15
CA HIS A 274 -5.17 -28.13 6.22
C HIS A 274 -4.90 -26.63 6.05
N SER A 275 -4.35 -25.99 7.08
CA SER A 275 -3.88 -24.60 6.97
C SER A 275 -2.57 -24.51 6.15
N PRO A 276 -2.46 -23.58 5.19
CA PRO A 276 -1.21 -23.30 4.49
C PRO A 276 -0.29 -22.36 5.29
N LEU A 277 -0.71 -21.86 6.45
CA LEU A 277 0.10 -20.99 7.32
C LEU A 277 0.98 -21.84 8.26
N ASP A 278 1.80 -22.70 7.67
CA ASP A 278 2.48 -23.81 8.34
C ASP A 278 4.01 -23.72 8.30
N VAL A 279 4.55 -22.50 8.14
CA VAL A 279 5.99 -22.22 8.11
C VAL A 279 6.52 -22.04 9.53
N VAL A 280 7.22 -23.05 10.02
CA VAL A 280 7.77 -23.07 11.39
C VAL A 280 8.98 -22.14 11.52
N ALA A 281 9.78 -22.02 10.47
CA ALA A 281 10.94 -21.15 10.44
C ALA A 281 11.21 -20.66 9.02
N TRP A 282 11.82 -19.49 8.89
CA TRP A 282 12.20 -18.96 7.59
C TRP A 282 13.41 -18.03 7.68
N HIS A 283 14.14 -17.93 6.57
CA HIS A 283 15.16 -16.90 6.41
C HIS A 283 15.17 -16.31 5.01
N GLY A 284 15.56 -15.05 4.90
CA GLY A 284 15.64 -14.33 3.63
C GLY A 284 15.19 -12.87 3.72
N ASN A 285 15.02 -12.26 2.55
CA ASN A 285 14.75 -10.83 2.40
C ASN A 285 13.45 -10.53 1.62
N TYR A 286 12.70 -11.56 1.22
CA TYR A 286 11.41 -11.43 0.54
C TYR A 286 10.26 -11.74 1.51
N ALA A 287 9.88 -10.75 2.30
CA ALA A 287 8.99 -10.93 3.44
C ALA A 287 7.99 -9.77 3.57
N PRO A 288 6.82 -10.00 4.20
CA PRO A 288 5.88 -8.92 4.43
C PRO A 288 6.44 -7.94 5.45
N VAL A 289 6.05 -6.69 5.33
CA VAL A 289 6.63 -5.62 6.16
C VAL A 289 5.58 -4.55 6.44
N LYS A 290 5.57 -4.02 7.66
CA LYS A 290 4.76 -2.85 8.03
C LYS A 290 5.62 -1.65 8.36
N TYR A 291 5.03 -0.46 8.25
CA TYR A 291 5.69 0.80 8.57
C TYR A 291 4.71 1.78 9.22
N ASP A 292 5.16 2.48 10.25
CA ASP A 292 4.38 3.50 10.93
C ASP A 292 4.65 4.87 10.29
N LEU A 293 3.66 5.43 9.58
CA LEU A 293 3.78 6.71 8.88
C LEU A 293 4.09 7.87 9.83
N ARG A 294 3.78 7.73 11.13
CA ARG A 294 4.09 8.72 12.17
C ARG A 294 5.59 8.85 12.44
N THR A 295 6.40 7.89 11.97
CA THR A 295 7.87 7.92 12.09
C THR A 295 8.57 8.53 10.88
N TYR A 296 7.85 8.82 9.79
CA TYR A 296 8.41 9.45 8.60
C TYR A 296 9.01 10.81 8.94
N CYS A 297 10.26 11.06 8.54
CA CYS A 297 10.96 12.30 8.79
C CYS A 297 10.84 13.22 7.56
N PRO A 298 9.91 14.18 7.52
CA PRO A 298 9.69 15.01 6.35
C PRO A 298 10.89 15.93 6.11
N VAL A 299 11.22 16.14 4.84
CA VAL A 299 12.18 17.16 4.39
C VAL A 299 11.39 18.19 3.59
N GLY A 300 11.76 19.46 3.66
CA GLY A 300 11.05 20.55 2.99
C GLY A 300 11.88 21.82 2.88
N ALA A 301 11.27 22.88 2.35
CA ALA A 301 11.88 24.19 2.27
C ALA A 301 12.00 24.82 3.66
N ILE A 302 13.22 25.25 4.00
CA ILE A 302 13.52 25.97 5.25
C ILE A 302 13.73 27.47 5.03
N LEU A 303 13.50 27.97 3.82
CA LEU A 303 13.64 29.40 3.51
C LEU A 303 12.51 29.93 2.62
N PHE A 304 12.41 29.51 1.36
CA PHE A 304 11.36 29.96 0.43
C PHE A 304 10.97 28.83 -0.55
N ASP A 305 9.94 29.09 -1.35
CA ASP A 305 9.33 28.18 -2.33
C ASP A 305 8.63 26.94 -1.74
N HIS A 306 7.89 26.24 -2.61
CA HIS A 306 7.21 24.98 -2.32
C HIS A 306 7.94 23.85 -3.07
N PRO A 307 8.63 22.93 -2.37
CA PRO A 307 9.33 21.81 -3.01
C PRO A 307 8.38 20.86 -3.74
N ASP A 308 8.86 20.22 -4.80
CA ASP A 308 8.12 19.17 -5.51
C ASP A 308 7.71 18.04 -4.56
N PRO A 309 6.50 17.46 -4.72
CA PRO A 309 5.95 16.49 -3.78
C PRO A 309 6.73 15.18 -3.70
N SER A 310 7.61 14.89 -4.66
CA SER A 310 8.52 13.74 -4.62
C SER A 310 9.48 13.76 -3.44
N ILE A 311 9.70 14.93 -2.81
CA ILE A 311 10.45 15.03 -1.54
C ILE A 311 9.77 14.25 -0.39
N PHE A 312 8.47 13.94 -0.54
CA PHE A 312 7.66 13.20 0.42
C PHE A 312 7.48 11.72 0.08
N THR A 313 8.22 11.17 -0.89
CA THR A 313 8.15 9.74 -1.22
C THR A 313 8.52 8.87 -0.01
N VAL A 314 7.67 7.89 0.30
CA VAL A 314 7.91 6.85 1.32
C VAL A 314 8.48 5.60 0.65
N LEU A 315 7.84 5.15 -0.42
CA LEU A 315 8.22 3.97 -1.20
C LEU A 315 8.07 4.28 -2.70
N THR A 316 8.94 3.69 -3.51
CA THR A 316 8.89 3.79 -4.98
C THR A 316 8.98 2.42 -5.60
N ALA A 317 8.20 2.15 -6.64
CA ALA A 317 8.33 1.00 -7.52
C ALA A 317 8.98 1.50 -8.83
N PRO A 318 10.23 1.15 -9.13
CA PRO A 318 10.93 1.69 -10.30
C PRO A 318 10.35 1.14 -11.61
N SER A 319 10.54 1.87 -12.70
CA SER A 319 10.35 1.36 -14.06
C SER A 319 11.68 0.99 -14.72
N GLY A 320 11.66 0.48 -15.95
CA GLY A 320 12.87 0.26 -16.75
C GLY A 320 13.59 1.55 -17.20
N VAL A 321 13.02 2.73 -16.93
CA VAL A 321 13.61 4.03 -17.26
C VAL A 321 14.10 4.71 -15.98
N PRO A 322 15.41 4.95 -15.82
CA PRO A 322 15.96 5.63 -14.65
C PRO A 322 15.30 7.00 -14.40
N GLY A 323 14.92 7.27 -13.16
CA GLY A 323 14.23 8.51 -12.77
C GLY A 323 12.74 8.55 -13.11
N THR A 324 12.16 7.47 -13.64
CA THR A 324 10.72 7.35 -13.88
C THR A 324 10.17 6.15 -13.11
N ALA A 325 9.37 6.40 -12.08
CA ALA A 325 8.73 5.35 -11.31
C ALA A 325 7.58 4.69 -12.10
N ASN A 326 7.35 3.40 -11.85
CA ASN A 326 6.06 2.78 -12.10
C ASN A 326 5.02 3.40 -11.14
N ILE A 327 5.38 3.47 -9.85
CA ILE A 327 4.52 3.99 -8.78
C ILE A 327 5.40 4.71 -7.75
N ASP A 328 5.01 5.91 -7.34
CA ASP A 328 5.50 6.53 -6.11
C ASP A 328 4.36 6.57 -5.08
N PHE A 329 4.64 6.08 -3.87
CA PHE A 329 3.78 6.28 -2.70
C PHE A 329 4.32 7.46 -1.89
N VAL A 330 3.60 8.57 -1.96
CA VAL A 330 3.98 9.88 -1.40
C VAL A 330 3.11 10.19 -0.18
N LEU A 331 3.71 10.74 0.89
CA LEU A 331 3.02 11.00 2.17
C LEU A 331 2.98 12.49 2.54
N PHE A 332 1.78 13.05 2.58
CA PHE A 332 1.52 14.39 3.12
C PHE A 332 1.06 14.30 4.56
N ARG A 333 2.01 14.43 5.51
CA ARG A 333 1.74 14.43 6.95
C ARG A 333 2.08 15.77 7.60
N GLU A 334 1.92 15.83 8.93
CA GLU A 334 2.26 17.01 9.73
C GLU A 334 3.69 17.48 9.47
N ARG A 335 3.85 18.79 9.35
CA ARG A 335 5.15 19.43 9.09
C ARG A 335 5.10 20.92 9.42
N TRP A 336 6.27 21.50 9.59
CA TRP A 336 6.41 22.95 9.72
C TRP A 336 6.39 23.61 8.35
N MET A 337 5.62 24.68 8.25
CA MET A 337 5.54 25.58 7.10
C MET A 337 6.21 26.90 7.50
N VAL A 338 7.41 27.14 6.97
CA VAL A 338 8.26 28.28 7.34
C VAL A 338 8.67 29.14 6.16
N ALA A 339 8.29 28.77 4.93
CA ALA A 339 8.69 29.48 3.72
C ALA A 339 8.26 30.97 3.77
N GLU A 340 9.22 31.87 3.57
CA GLU A 340 9.08 33.32 3.54
C GLU A 340 8.65 33.78 2.14
N ASN A 341 7.82 34.83 2.05
CA ASN A 341 7.37 35.44 0.80
C ASN A 341 6.94 34.41 -0.28
N THR A 342 6.27 33.34 0.15
CA THR A 342 5.98 32.16 -0.67
C THR A 342 4.50 31.84 -0.61
N PHE A 343 3.91 31.53 -1.77
CA PHE A 343 2.61 30.88 -1.84
C PHE A 343 2.75 29.43 -1.35
N ARG A 344 2.38 29.18 -0.09
CA ARG A 344 2.67 27.92 0.62
C ARG A 344 1.86 26.69 0.17
N PRO A 345 0.59 26.79 -0.29
CA PRO A 345 -0.12 25.64 -0.83
C PRO A 345 0.57 25.07 -2.08
N PRO A 346 0.21 23.85 -2.51
CA PRO A 346 0.64 23.34 -3.80
C PRO A 346 0.31 24.33 -4.93
N TRP A 347 1.20 24.42 -5.91
CA TRP A 347 1.08 25.31 -7.05
C TRP A 347 0.09 24.76 -8.10
N TYR A 348 -0.40 25.62 -9.01
CA TYR A 348 -1.20 25.18 -10.16
C TYR A 348 -0.36 24.33 -11.10
N HIS A 349 -0.80 23.12 -11.39
CA HIS A 349 0.03 22.07 -11.96
C HIS A 349 -0.63 21.35 -13.14
N LYS A 350 0.21 20.90 -14.09
CA LYS A 350 -0.07 19.86 -15.07
C LYS A 350 1.12 18.92 -15.08
N ASN A 351 0.87 17.63 -14.93
CA ASN A 351 1.92 16.63 -14.74
C ASN A 351 1.92 15.59 -15.86
N ILE A 352 3.08 15.05 -16.22
CA ILE A 352 3.12 13.85 -17.08
C ILE A 352 2.65 12.59 -16.33
N MET A 353 2.71 12.60 -15.01
CA MET A 353 2.23 11.52 -14.17
C MET A 353 0.74 11.68 -13.86
N SER A 354 0.08 10.59 -13.49
CA SER A 354 -1.28 10.59 -12.98
C SER A 354 -1.27 10.50 -11.45
N GLU A 355 -1.97 11.44 -10.81
CA GLU A 355 -1.94 11.67 -9.36
C GLU A 355 -3.26 11.18 -8.74
N LEU A 356 -3.23 10.05 -8.04
CA LEU A 356 -4.36 9.58 -7.24
C LEU A 356 -4.07 9.82 -5.76
N MET A 357 -4.88 10.65 -5.12
CA MET A 357 -4.74 10.99 -3.70
C MET A 357 -5.79 10.27 -2.85
N GLY A 358 -5.41 9.94 -1.61
CA GLY A 358 -6.32 9.46 -0.56
C GLY A 358 -6.06 10.16 0.77
N ASN A 359 -7.09 10.21 1.63
CA ASN A 359 -7.00 10.84 2.95
C ASN A 359 -7.18 9.79 4.08
N ILE A 360 -6.20 9.68 4.98
CA ILE A 360 -6.22 8.72 6.11
C ILE A 360 -6.95 9.34 7.31
N TYR A 361 -6.57 10.55 7.71
CA TYR A 361 -7.28 11.33 8.74
C TYR A 361 -7.03 12.83 8.59
N GLY A 362 -7.90 13.62 9.23
CA GLY A 362 -7.75 15.05 9.29
C GLY A 362 -8.09 15.74 7.96
N GLN A 363 -7.53 16.94 7.76
CA GLN A 363 -7.82 17.80 6.60
C GLN A 363 -6.58 17.99 5.73
N TYR A 364 -6.76 17.95 4.41
CA TYR A 364 -5.68 18.21 3.46
C TYR A 364 -5.56 19.71 3.16
N ASP A 365 -4.34 20.24 3.24
CA ASP A 365 -4.02 21.67 3.12
C ASP A 365 -4.59 22.34 1.86
N ALA A 366 -4.52 21.65 0.71
CA ALA A 366 -5.01 22.23 -0.56
C ALA A 366 -6.52 22.15 -0.75
N LYS A 367 -7.26 21.43 0.12
CA LYS A 367 -8.70 21.15 -0.03
C LYS A 367 -9.41 21.15 1.35
N PRO A 368 -9.71 22.33 1.91
CA PRO A 368 -10.32 22.43 3.25
C PRO A 368 -11.75 21.85 3.30
N GLN A 369 -12.43 21.69 2.16
CA GLN A 369 -13.76 21.11 2.04
C GLN A 369 -13.81 19.99 0.98
N GLY A 370 -14.62 18.95 1.24
CA GLY A 370 -14.93 17.89 0.28
C GLY A 370 -13.89 16.76 0.14
N PHE A 371 -12.68 16.88 0.69
CA PHE A 371 -11.67 15.80 0.72
C PHE A 371 -11.43 15.30 2.15
N VAL A 372 -12.38 14.51 2.65
CA VAL A 372 -12.43 14.01 4.04
C VAL A 372 -11.78 12.62 4.18
N PRO A 373 -11.49 12.14 5.40
CA PRO A 373 -10.91 10.80 5.62
C PRO A 373 -11.71 9.69 4.95
N GLY A 374 -11.03 8.84 4.16
CA GLY A 374 -11.64 7.80 3.33
C GLY A 374 -11.98 8.26 1.91
N GLY A 375 -11.94 9.57 1.62
CA GLY A 375 -12.14 10.14 0.30
C GLY A 375 -10.92 9.95 -0.61
N MET A 376 -11.17 10.08 -1.92
CA MET A 376 -10.15 9.94 -2.97
C MET A 376 -10.27 11.06 -4.00
N SER A 377 -9.19 11.38 -4.69
CA SER A 377 -9.25 12.19 -5.92
C SER A 377 -8.28 11.68 -6.96
N LEU A 378 -8.62 11.86 -8.23
CA LEU A 378 -7.77 11.55 -9.37
C LEU A 378 -7.57 12.79 -10.22
N HIS A 379 -6.31 13.14 -10.45
CA HIS A 379 -5.89 14.10 -11.46
C HIS A 379 -5.06 13.35 -12.51
N ASN A 380 -5.68 13.03 -13.64
CA ASN A 380 -5.02 12.22 -14.67
C ASN A 380 -3.93 13.02 -15.40
N MET A 381 -2.99 12.30 -16.02
CA MET A 381 -1.85 12.92 -16.70
C MET A 381 -2.26 14.05 -17.65
N MET A 382 -1.51 15.14 -17.58
CA MET A 382 -1.61 16.40 -18.32
C MET A 382 -2.87 17.23 -18.06
N LEU A 383 -3.74 16.83 -17.12
CA LEU A 383 -4.89 17.62 -16.73
C LEU A 383 -4.51 18.69 -15.69
N PRO A 384 -4.99 19.94 -15.86
CA PRO A 384 -4.72 21.01 -14.92
C PRO A 384 -5.39 20.73 -13.58
N HIS A 385 -4.69 21.03 -12.51
CA HIS A 385 -5.20 21.02 -11.14
C HIS A 385 -4.44 22.04 -10.29
N GLY A 386 -4.91 22.26 -9.06
CA GLY A 386 -4.31 23.23 -8.16
C GLY A 386 -5.28 23.69 -7.08
N PRO A 387 -4.90 24.69 -6.28
CA PRO A 387 -5.74 25.23 -5.20
C PRO A 387 -6.98 25.93 -5.76
N ASP A 388 -8.09 25.83 -5.03
CA ASP A 388 -9.31 26.59 -5.32
C ASP A 388 -9.15 28.09 -4.98
N LYS A 389 -10.17 28.90 -5.27
CA LYS A 389 -10.16 30.34 -4.98
C LYS A 389 -9.92 30.64 -3.51
N THR A 390 -10.55 29.89 -2.60
CA THR A 390 -10.45 30.15 -1.15
C THR A 390 -9.03 29.92 -0.67
N ALA A 391 -8.41 28.82 -1.09
CA ALA A 391 -7.00 28.53 -0.80
C ALA A 391 -6.07 29.57 -1.43
N PHE A 392 -6.33 29.98 -2.68
CA PHE A 392 -5.53 30.99 -3.36
C PHE A 392 -5.59 32.36 -2.67
N GLU A 393 -6.78 32.88 -2.39
CA GLU A 393 -6.96 34.17 -1.70
C GLU A 393 -6.41 34.13 -0.28
N GLY A 394 -6.67 33.05 0.45
CA GLY A 394 -6.20 32.87 1.82
C GLY A 394 -4.68 32.88 1.91
N ALA A 395 -4.00 32.10 1.06
CA ALA A 395 -2.54 32.01 1.07
C ALA A 395 -1.85 33.24 0.48
N SER A 396 -2.44 33.89 -0.53
CA SER A 396 -1.84 35.08 -1.16
C SER A 396 -1.81 36.29 -0.23
N ASN A 397 -2.74 36.35 0.74
CA ASN A 397 -2.90 37.48 1.66
C ASN A 397 -2.52 37.13 3.11
N ALA A 398 -1.96 35.94 3.35
CA ALA A 398 -1.61 35.49 4.69
C ALA A 398 -0.42 36.28 5.27
N ASP A 399 -0.50 36.59 6.56
CA ASP A 399 0.65 37.07 7.35
C ASP A 399 1.58 35.88 7.65
N LEU A 400 2.57 35.67 6.79
CA LEU A 400 3.43 34.48 6.81
C LEU A 400 4.29 34.42 8.09
N LYS A 401 3.99 33.43 8.94
CA LYS A 401 4.73 33.08 10.15
C LYS A 401 5.13 31.61 10.14
N ALA A 402 5.98 31.19 11.07
CA ALA A 402 6.21 29.76 11.29
C ALA A 402 4.92 29.12 11.81
N GLU A 403 4.40 28.15 11.06
CA GLU A 403 3.15 27.45 11.37
C GLU A 403 3.37 25.94 11.29
N LYS A 404 2.80 25.19 12.24
CA LYS A 404 2.79 23.73 12.17
C LYS A 404 1.48 23.30 11.53
N LEU A 405 1.56 22.70 10.34
CA LEU A 405 0.43 21.97 9.77
C LEU A 405 0.24 20.69 10.60
N ASP A 406 -0.89 20.58 11.28
CA ASP A 406 -1.21 19.50 12.23
C ASP A 406 -2.56 18.85 11.87
N ASN A 407 -2.87 17.70 12.49
CA ASN A 407 -4.12 16.96 12.28
C ASN A 407 -4.38 16.67 10.78
N THR A 408 -3.39 16.08 10.11
CA THR A 408 -3.48 15.75 8.69
C THR A 408 -2.59 14.57 8.32
N MET A 409 -3.14 13.62 7.57
CA MET A 409 -2.36 12.62 6.87
C MET A 409 -3.08 12.19 5.60
N SER A 410 -2.59 12.69 4.48
CA SER A 410 -3.00 12.27 3.13
C SER A 410 -1.83 11.61 2.42
N PHE A 411 -2.11 10.90 1.34
CA PHE A 411 -1.08 10.27 0.53
C PHE A 411 -1.44 10.37 -0.94
N MET A 412 -0.49 10.01 -1.79
CA MET A 412 -0.68 9.89 -3.22
C MET A 412 -0.05 8.60 -3.74
N PHE A 413 -0.78 7.90 -4.61
CA PHE A 413 -0.22 6.94 -5.56
C PHE A 413 -0.05 7.66 -6.89
N GLU A 414 1.18 8.03 -7.21
CA GLU A 414 1.54 8.66 -8.47
C GLU A 414 2.07 7.60 -9.44
N THR A 415 1.60 7.57 -10.68
CA THR A 415 2.05 6.61 -11.69
C THR A 415 2.26 7.26 -13.04
N ARG A 416 3.22 6.76 -13.82
CA ARG A 416 3.53 7.28 -15.17
C ARG A 416 2.46 6.95 -16.22
N PHE A 417 1.45 6.17 -15.86
CA PHE A 417 0.42 5.68 -16.77
C PHE A 417 -0.89 6.43 -16.57
N PRO A 418 -1.69 6.61 -17.64
CA PRO A 418 -3.06 7.06 -17.47
C PRO A 418 -3.82 6.07 -16.59
N GLN A 419 -4.59 6.60 -15.65
CA GLN A 419 -5.45 5.78 -14.80
C GLN A 419 -6.86 5.74 -15.40
N HIS A 420 -7.36 4.54 -15.66
CA HIS A 420 -8.70 4.30 -16.18
C HIS A 420 -9.66 3.99 -15.03
N LEU A 421 -10.79 4.69 -14.99
CA LEU A 421 -11.87 4.42 -14.04
C LEU A 421 -12.51 3.07 -14.34
N THR A 422 -12.87 2.33 -13.30
CA THR A 422 -13.76 1.18 -13.44
C THR A 422 -15.22 1.63 -13.51
N PRO A 423 -16.14 0.75 -13.97
CA PRO A 423 -17.58 1.03 -13.90
C PRO A 423 -18.07 1.34 -12.48
N PHE A 424 -17.49 0.69 -11.47
CA PHE A 424 -17.79 0.98 -10.06
C PHE A 424 -17.41 2.42 -9.71
N ALA A 425 -16.18 2.86 -10.04
CA ALA A 425 -15.71 4.20 -9.71
C ALA A 425 -16.51 5.30 -10.43
N ALA A 426 -16.94 5.03 -11.66
CA ALA A 426 -17.68 5.98 -12.48
C ALA A 426 -19.16 6.10 -12.08
N ASN A 427 -19.80 4.99 -11.70
CA ASN A 427 -21.27 4.93 -11.60
C ASN A 427 -21.81 4.57 -10.22
N GLU A 428 -21.04 3.91 -9.35
CA GLU A 428 -21.51 3.39 -8.05
C GLU A 428 -20.82 4.07 -6.85
N ALA A 429 -19.53 4.39 -6.98
CA ALA A 429 -18.80 5.12 -5.95
C ALA A 429 -19.39 6.53 -5.78
N PRO A 430 -19.31 7.14 -4.59
CA PRO A 430 -19.94 8.43 -4.30
C PRO A 430 -19.12 9.58 -4.90
N LEU A 431 -19.12 9.67 -6.24
CA LEU A 431 -18.48 10.70 -7.03
C LEU A 431 -19.11 12.06 -6.74
N GLN A 432 -18.29 13.10 -6.70
CA GLN A 432 -18.73 14.49 -6.58
C GLN A 432 -18.79 15.11 -7.98
N ASP A 433 -19.99 15.24 -8.52
CA ASP A 433 -20.22 15.75 -9.89
C ASP A 433 -19.78 17.21 -10.09
N ASP A 434 -19.75 17.99 -9.00
CA ASP A 434 -19.42 19.42 -8.97
C ASP A 434 -17.93 19.70 -8.70
N TYR A 435 -17.08 18.67 -8.65
CA TYR A 435 -15.69 18.87 -8.26
C TYR A 435 -14.94 19.81 -9.21
N ILE A 436 -15.19 19.72 -10.51
CA ILE A 436 -14.54 20.60 -11.49
C ILE A 436 -14.92 22.07 -11.30
N ASP A 437 -16.10 22.34 -10.75
CA ASP A 437 -16.63 23.70 -10.56
C ASP A 437 -15.92 24.43 -9.41
N CYS A 438 -15.10 23.73 -8.60
CA CYS A 438 -14.36 24.38 -7.51
C CYS A 438 -13.38 25.46 -7.99
N TRP A 439 -12.98 25.42 -9.27
CA TRP A 439 -12.10 26.41 -9.89
C TRP A 439 -12.85 27.53 -10.65
N ASP A 440 -14.17 27.45 -10.83
CA ASP A 440 -14.96 28.41 -11.63
C ASP A 440 -14.90 29.85 -11.10
N SER A 441 -14.74 29.98 -9.79
CA SER A 441 -14.73 31.28 -9.11
C SER A 441 -13.38 32.01 -9.18
N LEU A 442 -12.35 31.42 -9.79
CA LEU A 442 -11.04 32.05 -9.97
C LEU A 442 -11.13 33.24 -10.93
N GLU A 443 -10.60 34.39 -10.49
CA GLU A 443 -10.71 35.65 -11.21
C GLU A 443 -9.39 36.06 -11.89
N LYS A 444 -9.50 36.78 -13.00
CA LYS A 444 -8.37 37.45 -13.61
C LYS A 444 -7.91 38.63 -12.73
N LYS A 445 -6.76 38.49 -12.07
CA LYS A 445 -6.14 39.56 -11.27
C LYS A 445 -5.17 40.48 -12.03
N PHE A 446 -4.80 40.14 -13.27
CA PHE A 446 -3.81 40.91 -14.04
C PHE A 446 -4.36 42.25 -14.53
N ASP A 447 -3.73 43.35 -14.10
CA ASP A 447 -4.07 44.74 -14.50
C ASP A 447 -3.02 45.44 -15.38
N GLY A 448 -1.90 44.79 -15.68
CA GLY A 448 -0.85 45.33 -16.54
C GLY A 448 0.07 46.36 -15.89
N THR A 449 -0.04 46.60 -14.58
CA THR A 449 0.80 47.57 -13.86
C THR A 449 1.78 46.88 -12.89
N PRO A 450 3.04 47.32 -12.81
CA PRO A 450 4.03 46.72 -11.92
C PRO A 450 3.78 47.06 -10.45
N GLY A 451 4.15 46.15 -9.55
CA GLY A 451 4.05 46.31 -8.09
C GLY A 451 3.42 45.10 -7.41
N VAL A 452 3.71 44.92 -6.11
CA VAL A 452 2.99 43.95 -5.26
C VAL A 452 1.56 44.47 -5.07
N LYS A 453 0.58 43.59 -5.25
CA LYS A 453 -0.85 43.91 -5.19
C LYS A 453 -1.46 43.52 -3.88
#